data_AF-A0A2V8PJG6-F1
#
_entry.id   AF-A0A2V8PJG6-F1
#
_cell.length_a   1.000
_cell.length_b   1.000
_cell.length_c   1.000
_cell.angle_alpha   90.00
_cell.angle_beta   90.00
_cell.angle_gamma   90.00
#
_symmetry.space_group_name_H-M   'P 1'
#
loop_
_entity.id
_entity.type
_entity.pdbx_description
1 polymer ?
#
loop_
_entity_poly.entity_id
_entity_poly.type
_entity_poly.pdbx_seq_one_letter_code
_entity_poly.pdbx_strand_id
1 'polypeptide(L)'
;MSPESYLFIAKLLKIVIIVLSVVAAGLFCVPFYLSTKESRIRKKKLKQLYASRKSLDDDEFYKRFYESRNVPRDIVEKVRKILAEDFYLLDVSRILPQDDFTGNLSILWGEWSGLDGLEAVEVVERFEKEFDITISDSEGAAMKTIEDIILIIWWKILHDDKASRVA
;
A
#
# COMPACT_ATOMS: atom_id res chain seq x y z
N MET A 1 -22.34 46.35 -32.55
CA MET A 1 -22.87 45.38 -31.56
C MET A 1 -23.73 46.16 -30.57
N SER A 2 -25.01 45.82 -30.39
CA SER A 2 -25.91 46.66 -29.59
C SER A 2 -25.72 46.41 -28.08
N PRO A 3 -26.00 47.40 -27.21
CA PRO A 3 -25.94 47.24 -25.75
C PRO A 3 -26.76 46.05 -25.21
N GLU A 4 -27.90 45.78 -25.87
CA GLU A 4 -28.77 44.63 -25.63
C GLU A 4 -28.02 43.29 -25.81
N SER A 5 -27.17 43.18 -26.85
CA SER A 5 -26.38 41.97 -27.11
C SER A 5 -25.34 41.71 -26.01
N TYR A 6 -24.72 42.74 -25.44
CA TYR A 6 -23.75 42.59 -24.35
C TYR A 6 -24.42 42.09 -23.06
N LEU A 7 -25.60 42.62 -22.73
CA LEU A 7 -26.37 42.17 -21.57
C LEU A 7 -26.80 40.71 -21.72
N PHE A 8 -27.19 40.29 -22.92
CA PHE A 8 -27.55 38.91 -23.20
C PHE A 8 -26.36 37.96 -23.05
N ILE A 9 -25.21 38.30 -23.64
CA ILE A 9 -23.98 37.50 -23.55
C ILE A 9 -23.49 37.41 -22.10
N ALA A 10 -23.51 38.51 -21.34
CA ALA A 10 -23.10 38.51 -19.93
C ALA A 10 -24.00 37.63 -19.07
N LYS A 11 -25.32 37.60 -19.32
CA LYS A 11 -26.25 36.70 -18.63
C LYS A 11 -25.97 35.24 -18.96
N LEU A 12 -25.76 34.92 -20.24
CA LEU A 12 -25.40 33.56 -20.68
C LEU A 12 -24.08 33.10 -20.05
N LEU A 13 -23.05 33.94 -20.05
CA LEU A 13 -21.75 33.62 -19.47
C LEU A 13 -21.87 33.31 -17.96
N LYS A 14 -22.66 34.10 -17.22
CA LYS A 14 -22.91 33.84 -15.79
C LYS A 14 -23.58 32.48 -15.56
N ILE A 15 -24.58 32.13 -16.37
CA ILE A 15 -25.26 30.83 -16.26
C ILE A 15 -24.26 29.70 -16.53
N VAL A 16 -23.44 29.81 -17.57
CA VAL A 16 -22.42 28.80 -17.89
C VAL A 16 -21.42 28.63 -16.75
N ILE A 17 -20.92 29.72 -16.17
CA ILE A 17 -19.97 29.66 -15.03
C ILE A 17 -20.60 28.98 -13.82
N ILE A 18 -21.86 29.29 -13.48
CA ILE A 18 -22.57 28.65 -12.37
C ILE A 18 -22.72 27.15 -12.63
N VAL A 19 -23.15 26.75 -13.82
CA VAL A 19 -23.31 25.33 -14.18
C VAL A 19 -21.96 24.60 -14.10
N LEU A 20 -20.89 25.16 -14.66
CA LEU A 20 -19.55 24.56 -14.58
C LEU A 20 -19.05 24.45 -13.14
N SER A 21 -19.33 25.44 -12.29
CA SER A 21 -18.94 25.42 -10.87
C SER A 21 -19.69 24.33 -10.10
N VAL A 22 -20.98 24.12 -10.38
CA VAL A 22 -21.79 23.05 -9.77
C VAL A 22 -21.28 21.67 -10.21
N VAL A 23 -20.95 21.51 -11.50
CA VAL A 23 -20.37 20.26 -12.03
C VAL A 23 -19.02 19.98 -11.38
N ALA A 24 -18.12 20.97 -11.32
CA ALA A 24 -16.82 20.82 -10.67
C ALA A 24 -16.95 20.48 -9.17
N ALA A 25 -17.88 21.14 -8.46
CA ALA A 25 -18.15 20.83 -7.06
C ALA A 25 -18.69 19.39 -6.89
N GLY A 26 -19.59 18.94 -7.77
CA GLY A 26 -20.06 17.55 -7.77
C GLY A 26 -18.93 16.55 -8.00
N LEU A 27 -18.07 16.80 -8.99
CA LEU A 27 -16.90 15.97 -9.29
C LEU A 27 -15.87 15.94 -8.15
N PHE A 28 -15.79 16.97 -7.32
CA PHE A 28 -14.86 16.99 -6.18
C PHE A 28 -15.47 16.41 -4.90
N CYS A 29 -16.70 16.82 -4.56
CA CYS A 29 -17.34 16.47 -3.29
C CYS A 29 -17.81 15.00 -3.25
N VAL A 30 -18.29 14.45 -4.35
CA VAL A 30 -18.79 13.06 -4.40
C VAL A 30 -17.66 12.04 -4.14
N PRO A 31 -16.52 12.04 -4.87
CA PRO A 31 -15.45 11.09 -4.60
C PRO A 31 -14.81 11.32 -3.22
N PHE A 32 -14.69 12.58 -2.77
CA PHE A 32 -14.20 12.87 -1.43
C PHE A 32 -15.11 12.27 -0.34
N TYR A 33 -16.43 12.41 -0.48
CA TYR A 33 -17.39 11.82 0.44
C TYR A 33 -17.34 10.29 0.43
N LEU A 34 -17.30 9.66 -0.76
CA LEU A 34 -17.21 8.21 -0.90
C LEU A 34 -15.91 7.65 -0.27
N SER A 35 -14.77 8.29 -0.56
CA SER A 35 -13.46 7.90 -0.03
C SER A 35 -13.42 7.89 1.52
N THR A 36 -14.03 8.89 2.16
CA THR A 36 -14.07 8.95 3.63
C THR A 36 -14.88 7.82 4.26
N LYS A 37 -15.94 7.34 3.59
CA LYS A 37 -16.77 6.23 4.08
C LYS A 37 -16.02 4.91 3.97
N GLU A 38 -15.35 4.67 2.86
CA GLU A 38 -14.56 3.46 2.63
C GLU A 38 -13.40 3.34 3.62
N SER A 39 -12.67 4.43 3.88
CA SER A 39 -11.59 4.45 4.88
C SER A 39 -12.10 4.03 6.27
N ARG A 40 -13.29 4.50 6.69
CA ARG A 40 -13.88 4.09 7.97
C ARG A 40 -14.24 2.61 8.01
N ILE A 41 -14.76 2.06 6.91
CA ILE A 41 -15.09 0.63 6.80
C ILE A 41 -13.82 -0.20 6.89
N ARG A 42 -12.76 0.17 6.15
CA ARG A 42 -11.46 -0.51 6.19
C ARG A 42 -10.86 -0.52 7.59
N LYS A 43 -10.80 0.65 8.24
CA LYS A 43 -10.34 0.79 9.63
C LYS A 43 -11.12 -0.11 10.60
N LYS A 44 -12.44 -0.21 10.44
CA LYS A 44 -13.27 -1.08 11.29
C LYS A 44 -12.94 -2.56 11.08
N LYS A 45 -12.79 -3.00 9.83
CA LYS A 45 -12.43 -4.39 9.50
C LYS A 45 -11.04 -4.75 10.01
N LEU A 46 -10.04 -3.87 9.85
CA LEU A 46 -8.70 -4.07 10.39
C LEU A 46 -8.72 -4.15 11.93
N LYS A 47 -9.48 -3.26 12.59
CA LYS A 47 -9.66 -3.34 14.04
C LYS A 47 -10.26 -4.68 14.49
N GLN A 48 -11.18 -5.23 13.72
CA GLN A 48 -11.75 -6.57 13.98
C GLN A 48 -10.71 -7.68 13.75
N LEU A 49 -9.95 -7.62 12.65
CA LEU A 49 -8.88 -8.56 12.34
C LEU A 49 -7.83 -8.63 13.46
N TYR A 50 -7.52 -7.47 14.03
CA TYR A 50 -6.49 -7.31 15.06
C TYR A 50 -6.99 -7.50 16.50
N ALA A 51 -8.31 -7.57 16.73
CA ALA A 51 -8.90 -7.55 18.07
C ALA A 51 -8.42 -8.70 18.98
N SER A 52 -8.13 -9.86 18.39
CA SER A 52 -7.67 -11.06 19.12
C SER A 52 -6.15 -11.20 19.18
N ARG A 53 -5.40 -10.27 18.57
CA ARG A 53 -3.95 -10.41 18.39
C ARG A 53 -3.18 -9.66 19.47
N LYS A 54 -2.15 -10.31 20.02
CA LYS A 54 -1.17 -9.64 20.89
C LYS A 54 -0.34 -8.66 20.04
N SER A 55 -0.15 -7.46 20.55
CA SER A 55 0.83 -6.50 20.01
C SER A 55 2.23 -7.02 20.31
N LEU A 56 3.05 -7.18 19.28
CA LEU A 56 4.43 -7.62 19.34
C LEU A 56 5.33 -6.52 18.80
N ASP A 57 6.33 -6.14 19.58
CA ASP A 57 7.44 -5.32 19.05
C ASP A 57 8.34 -6.15 18.12
N ASP A 58 9.41 -5.54 17.64
CA ASP A 58 10.38 -6.15 16.73
C ASP A 58 11.14 -7.33 17.34
N ASP A 59 11.52 -7.21 18.61
CA ASP A 59 12.19 -8.29 19.33
C ASP A 59 11.28 -9.49 19.56
N GLU A 60 10.07 -9.24 20.06
CA GLU A 60 9.09 -10.28 20.33
C GLU A 60 8.67 -11.00 19.05
N PHE A 61 8.45 -10.26 17.96
CA PHE A 61 8.08 -10.84 16.67
C PHE A 61 9.22 -11.69 16.10
N TYR A 62 10.45 -11.17 16.10
CA TYR A 62 11.62 -11.89 15.62
C TYR A 62 11.84 -13.20 16.39
N LYS A 63 11.92 -13.12 17.72
CA LYS A 63 12.14 -14.28 18.58
C LYS A 63 11.07 -15.35 18.39
N ARG A 64 9.82 -14.92 18.24
CA ARG A 64 8.69 -15.83 18.11
C ARG A 64 8.66 -16.57 16.77
N PHE A 65 9.07 -15.94 15.67
CA PHE A 65 8.79 -16.47 14.33
C PHE A 65 10.03 -16.78 13.49
N TYR A 66 11.18 -16.17 13.77
CA TYR A 66 12.34 -16.20 12.87
C TYR A 66 13.67 -16.57 13.53
N GLU A 67 13.81 -16.47 14.86
CA GLU A 67 15.04 -16.82 15.58
C GLU A 67 15.48 -18.27 15.32
N SER A 68 14.55 -19.22 15.27
CA SER A 68 14.86 -20.63 14.99
C SER A 68 15.11 -20.95 13.52
N ARG A 69 14.88 -19.99 12.61
CA ARG A 69 14.91 -20.20 11.15
C ARG A 69 16.16 -19.64 10.49
N ASN A 70 17.12 -19.16 11.28
CA ASN A 70 18.37 -18.58 10.79
C ASN A 70 18.17 -17.40 9.81
N VAL A 71 17.07 -16.66 9.98
CA VAL A 71 16.88 -15.38 9.30
C VAL A 71 17.50 -14.28 10.17
N PRO A 72 18.34 -13.39 9.62
CA PRO A 72 18.86 -12.24 10.35
C PRO A 72 17.76 -11.32 10.89
N ARG A 73 17.92 -10.87 12.14
CA ARG A 73 16.95 -9.98 12.81
C ARG A 73 16.74 -8.68 12.06
N ASP A 74 17.82 -8.08 11.58
CA ASP A 74 17.81 -6.81 10.86
C ASP A 74 16.96 -6.86 9.58
N ILE A 75 16.93 -7.99 8.87
CA ILE A 75 16.05 -8.17 7.71
C ILE A 75 14.59 -8.10 8.13
N VAL A 76 14.21 -8.84 9.18
CA VAL A 76 12.83 -8.85 9.69
C VAL A 76 12.39 -7.45 10.14
N GLU A 77 13.24 -6.75 10.88
CA GLU A 77 12.98 -5.39 11.35
C GLU A 77 12.81 -4.39 10.20
N LYS A 78 13.73 -4.42 9.22
CA LYS A 78 13.68 -3.53 8.06
C LYS A 78 12.45 -3.78 7.20
N VAL A 79 12.09 -5.05 6.98
CA VAL A 79 10.86 -5.39 6.25
C VAL A 79 9.64 -4.83 6.98
N ARG A 80 9.51 -5.08 8.29
CA ARG A 80 8.39 -4.55 9.08
C ARG A 80 8.35 -3.02 9.07
N LYS A 81 9.50 -2.37 9.11
CA LYS A 81 9.61 -0.91 9.03
C LYS A 81 9.10 -0.37 7.69
N ILE A 82 9.55 -0.94 6.57
CA ILE A 82 9.07 -0.56 5.22
C ILE A 82 7.56 -0.71 5.13
N LEU A 83 7.03 -1.86 5.57
CA LEU A 83 5.59 -2.11 5.60
C LEU A 83 4.84 -1.09 6.48
N ALA A 84 5.39 -0.69 7.62
CA ALA A 84 4.76 0.32 8.48
C ALA A 84 4.71 1.71 7.83
N GLU A 85 5.74 2.06 7.07
CA GLU A 85 5.87 3.35 6.42
C GLU A 85 5.00 3.46 5.17
N ASP A 86 4.99 2.42 4.34
CA ASP A 86 4.27 2.45 3.05
C ASP A 86 2.77 2.14 3.22
N PHE A 87 2.38 1.49 4.33
CA PHE A 87 1.01 1.08 4.58
C PHE A 87 0.44 1.77 5.81
N TYR A 88 -0.04 3.00 5.63
CA TYR A 88 -0.51 3.85 6.73
C TYR A 88 -1.63 3.26 7.62
N LEU A 89 -2.39 2.27 7.13
CA LEU A 89 -3.43 1.57 7.90
C LEU A 89 -2.96 0.30 8.60
N LEU A 90 -1.76 -0.19 8.26
CA LEU A 90 -1.20 -1.42 8.76
C LEU A 90 -0.63 -1.20 10.16
N ASP A 91 -1.20 -1.89 11.15
CA ASP A 91 -0.61 -1.96 12.48
C ASP A 91 0.40 -3.11 12.49
N VAL A 92 1.65 -2.81 12.13
CA VAL A 92 2.72 -3.81 12.06
C VAL A 92 2.98 -4.49 13.39
N SER A 93 2.58 -3.92 14.52
CA SER A 93 2.71 -4.60 15.82
C SER A 93 1.75 -5.80 15.96
N ARG A 94 0.71 -5.87 15.13
CA ARG A 94 -0.34 -6.91 15.21
C ARG A 94 -0.40 -7.82 13.99
N ILE A 95 0.56 -7.69 13.08
CA ILE A 95 0.67 -8.62 11.94
C ILE A 95 1.25 -9.96 12.39
N LEU A 96 0.95 -10.98 11.61
CA LEU A 96 1.49 -12.33 11.74
C LEU A 96 2.20 -12.70 10.43
N PRO A 97 3.20 -13.60 10.45
CA PRO A 97 3.91 -14.04 9.24
C PRO A 97 2.98 -14.48 8.11
N GLN A 98 1.93 -15.23 8.45
CA GLN A 98 0.94 -15.77 7.51
C GLN A 98 -0.13 -14.76 7.04
N ASP A 99 -0.07 -13.51 7.50
CA ASP A 99 -1.00 -12.50 7.00
C ASP A 99 -0.74 -12.24 5.52
N ASP A 100 -1.81 -12.29 4.73
CA ASP A 100 -1.80 -12.35 3.28
C ASP A 100 -2.40 -11.07 2.68
N PHE A 101 -1.63 -10.37 1.84
CA PHE A 101 -2.03 -9.16 1.12
C PHE A 101 -3.08 -9.41 0.05
N THR A 102 -3.20 -10.64 -0.46
CA THR A 102 -4.28 -11.06 -1.36
C THR A 102 -5.50 -11.59 -0.59
N GLY A 103 -5.31 -11.92 0.70
CA GLY A 103 -6.31 -12.52 1.58
C GLY A 103 -6.81 -11.55 2.65
N ASN A 104 -6.43 -11.77 3.91
CA ASN A 104 -6.97 -11.04 5.05
C ASN A 104 -6.49 -9.58 5.15
N LEU A 105 -5.35 -9.25 4.55
CA LEU A 105 -4.83 -7.88 4.45
C LEU A 105 -5.23 -7.18 3.14
N SER A 106 -6.00 -7.82 2.25
CA SER A 106 -6.54 -7.18 1.04
C SER A 106 -7.28 -5.88 1.34
N ILE A 107 -7.85 -5.76 2.55
CA ILE A 107 -8.55 -4.58 3.07
C ILE A 107 -7.65 -3.33 3.17
N LEU A 108 -6.32 -3.48 3.28
CA LEU A 108 -5.39 -2.35 3.30
C LEU A 108 -5.45 -1.56 1.99
N TRP A 109 -5.88 -2.21 0.92
CA TRP A 109 -5.84 -1.75 -0.44
C TRP A 109 -7.26 -1.69 -1.00
N GLY A 110 -7.48 -0.85 -2.02
CA GLY A 110 -8.80 -0.67 -2.61
C GLY A 110 -9.18 -1.84 -3.54
N GLU A 111 -9.28 -1.56 -4.83
CA GLU A 111 -9.51 -2.54 -5.91
C GLU A 111 -8.20 -3.21 -6.38
N TRP A 112 -7.26 -3.44 -5.46
CA TRP A 112 -5.91 -3.92 -5.74
C TRP A 112 -5.79 -5.45 -5.60
N SER A 113 -4.96 -6.10 -6.41
CA SER A 113 -4.78 -7.56 -6.49
C SER A 113 -3.60 -8.13 -5.68
N GLY A 114 -2.95 -7.34 -4.83
CA GLY A 114 -1.78 -7.74 -4.06
C GLY A 114 -0.49 -7.10 -4.58
N LEU A 115 0.67 -7.70 -4.30
CA LEU A 115 1.97 -7.13 -4.67
C LEU A 115 2.30 -7.18 -6.19
N ASP A 116 1.34 -7.54 -7.04
CA ASP A 116 1.45 -7.54 -8.50
C ASP A 116 0.81 -6.31 -9.19
N GLY A 117 0.06 -5.49 -8.44
CA GLY A 117 -0.56 -4.29 -9.00
C GLY A 117 0.42 -3.11 -9.06
N LEU A 118 0.13 -2.12 -9.90
CA LEU A 118 0.99 -0.93 -10.09
C LEU A 118 1.35 -0.20 -8.79
N GLU A 119 0.50 -0.25 -7.77
CA GLU A 119 0.73 0.35 -6.46
C GLU A 119 1.75 -0.43 -5.60
N ALA A 120 2.12 -1.66 -5.99
CA ALA A 120 3.05 -2.54 -5.28
C ALA A 120 4.48 -2.34 -5.71
N VAL A 121 4.63 -1.86 -6.94
CA VAL A 121 5.92 -1.64 -7.59
C VAL A 121 6.78 -0.74 -6.70
N GLU A 122 6.21 0.34 -6.15
CA GLU A 122 6.95 1.24 -5.25
C GLU A 122 7.48 0.54 -4.00
N VAL A 123 6.70 -0.37 -3.41
CA VAL A 123 7.12 -1.15 -2.22
C VAL A 123 8.21 -2.16 -2.59
N VAL A 124 8.06 -2.85 -3.73
CA VAL A 124 9.07 -3.78 -4.24
C VAL A 124 10.38 -3.07 -4.56
N GLU A 125 10.33 -1.96 -5.29
CA GLU A 125 11.50 -1.11 -5.58
C GLU A 125 12.17 -0.62 -4.29
N ARG A 126 11.38 -0.34 -3.25
CA ARG A 126 11.88 0.06 -1.94
C ARG A 126 12.63 -1.08 -1.24
N PHE A 127 12.15 -2.31 -1.34
CA PHE A 127 12.87 -3.48 -0.85
C PHE A 127 14.17 -3.70 -1.64
N GLU A 128 14.13 -3.66 -2.97
CA GLU A 128 15.31 -3.77 -3.82
C GLU A 128 16.39 -2.76 -3.42
N LYS A 129 15.99 -1.50 -3.22
CA LYS A 129 16.89 -0.42 -2.82
C LYS A 129 17.43 -0.58 -1.40
N GLU A 130 16.60 -0.96 -0.43
CA GLU A 130 17.02 -1.10 0.97
C GLU A 130 17.97 -2.28 1.18
N PHE A 131 17.81 -3.35 0.40
CA PHE A 131 18.59 -4.59 0.54
C PHE A 131 19.65 -4.80 -0.56
N ASP A 132 19.73 -3.89 -1.55
CA ASP A 132 20.62 -3.99 -2.72
C ASP A 132 20.46 -5.30 -3.51
N ILE A 133 19.20 -5.73 -3.68
CA ILE A 133 18.79 -6.94 -4.41
C ILE A 133 17.94 -6.59 -5.63
N THR A 134 17.76 -7.56 -6.53
CA THR A 134 16.77 -7.46 -7.62
C THR A 134 15.71 -8.54 -7.47
N ILE A 135 14.44 -8.13 -7.55
CA ILE A 135 13.25 -8.96 -7.42
C ILE A 135 12.59 -9.02 -8.80
N SER A 136 12.51 -10.22 -9.38
CA SER A 136 11.78 -10.43 -10.63
C SER A 136 10.28 -10.32 -10.45
N ASP A 137 9.54 -10.05 -11.54
CA ASP A 137 8.08 -10.03 -11.54
C ASP A 137 7.47 -11.31 -10.94
N SER A 138 8.08 -12.47 -11.21
CA SER A 138 7.61 -13.76 -10.67
C SER A 138 7.83 -13.89 -9.16
N GLU A 139 8.91 -13.33 -8.63
CA GLU A 139 9.19 -13.29 -7.20
C GLU A 139 8.27 -12.29 -6.51
N GLY A 140 8.06 -11.11 -7.09
CA GLY A 140 7.09 -10.11 -6.62
C GLY A 140 5.67 -10.69 -6.54
N ALA A 141 5.23 -11.41 -7.58
CA ALA A 141 3.94 -12.10 -7.57
C ALA A 141 3.82 -13.22 -6.52
N ALA A 142 4.95 -13.78 -6.08
CA ALA A 142 4.99 -14.78 -5.01
C ALA A 142 4.98 -14.16 -3.60
N MET A 143 5.25 -12.86 -3.46
CA MET A 143 5.19 -12.12 -2.19
C MET A 143 3.74 -11.88 -1.75
N LYS A 144 3.06 -12.92 -1.26
CA LYS A 144 1.66 -12.80 -0.84
C LYS A 144 1.54 -12.52 0.65
N THR A 145 2.40 -13.15 1.45
CA THR A 145 2.39 -13.00 2.89
C THR A 145 3.60 -12.22 3.41
N ILE A 146 3.52 -11.78 4.67
CA ILE A 146 4.67 -11.18 5.38
C ILE A 146 5.85 -12.16 5.38
N GLU A 147 5.58 -13.45 5.56
CA GLU A 147 6.56 -14.52 5.52
C GLU A 147 7.23 -14.64 4.16
N ASP A 148 6.45 -14.64 3.07
CA ASP A 148 6.98 -14.75 1.71
C ASP A 148 7.98 -13.62 1.42
N ILE A 149 7.63 -12.39 1.78
CA ILE A 149 8.50 -11.21 1.60
C ILE A 149 9.82 -11.41 2.32
N ILE A 150 9.77 -11.73 3.62
CA ILE A 150 10.98 -11.89 4.45
C ILE A 150 11.87 -13.00 3.91
N LEU A 151 11.28 -14.14 3.55
CA LEU A 151 12.04 -15.31 3.09
C LEU A 151 12.63 -15.09 1.69
N ILE A 152 11.90 -14.45 0.78
CA ILE A 152 12.41 -14.14 -0.56
C ILE A 152 13.57 -13.15 -0.46
N ILE A 153 13.41 -12.06 0.31
CA ILE A 153 14.50 -11.08 0.53
C ILE A 153 15.72 -11.76 1.15
N TRP A 154 15.51 -12.59 2.18
CA TRP A 154 16.61 -13.32 2.80
C TRP A 154 17.32 -14.27 1.83
N TRP A 155 16.54 -15.04 1.08
CA TRP A 155 17.08 -15.96 0.08
C TRP A 155 17.88 -15.21 -0.99
N LYS A 156 17.37 -14.06 -1.46
CA LYS A 156 18.07 -13.18 -2.38
C LYS A 156 19.40 -12.71 -1.79
N ILE A 157 19.43 -12.21 -0.57
CA ILE A 157 20.68 -11.77 0.08
C ILE A 157 21.70 -12.90 0.19
N LEU A 158 21.26 -14.13 0.47
CA LEU A 158 22.14 -15.30 0.54
C LEU A 158 22.72 -15.73 -0.82
N HIS A 159 21.96 -15.53 -1.90
CA HIS A 159 22.27 -16.09 -3.23
C HIS A 159 22.58 -15.03 -4.30
N ASP A 160 22.45 -13.73 -4.00
CA ASP A 160 22.96 -12.63 -4.83
C ASP A 160 24.50 -12.62 -4.70
N ASP A 161 25.11 -13.60 -5.36
CA ASP A 161 26.47 -13.43 -5.85
C ASP A 161 26.40 -12.39 -6.99
N LYS A 162 27.29 -11.41 -6.97
CA LYS A 162 27.29 -10.21 -7.84
C LYS A 162 27.33 -10.49 -9.36
N ALA A 163 27.26 -11.76 -9.77
CA ALA A 163 27.38 -12.27 -11.13
C ALA A 163 26.21 -11.90 -12.07
N SER A 164 25.03 -11.55 -11.55
CA SER A 164 23.87 -11.13 -12.37
C SER A 164 23.93 -9.66 -12.82
N ARG A 165 24.89 -8.86 -12.33
CA ARG A 165 25.00 -7.42 -12.64
C ARG A 165 25.65 -7.10 -14.00
N VAL A 166 25.99 -8.10 -14.82
CA VAL A 166 26.77 -7.93 -16.08
C VAL A 166 26.20 -8.69 -17.28
N ALA A 167 24.94 -9.16 -17.25
CA ALA A 167 24.31 -9.83 -18.39
C ALA A 167 23.24 -8.95 -19.04
#